data_AF-A0A143PIA6-F1
#
_entry.id   AF-A0A143PIA6-F1
#
_cell.length_a   1.000
_cell.length_b   1.000
_cell.length_c   1.000
_cell.angle_alpha   90.00
_cell.angle_beta   90.00
_cell.angle_gamma   90.00
#
_symmetry.space_group_name_H-M   'P 1'
#
loop_
_entity.id
_entity.type
_entity.pdbx_description
1 polymer ?
#
loop_
_entity_poly.entity_id
_entity_poly.type
_entity_poly.pdbx_seq_one_letter_code
_entity_poly.pdbx_strand_id
1 'polypeptide(L)'
;MYVVRLEHPRHPGTRDCYYVGMTGLLPQERFENHKAGIKCAGVVRDFGVELAYEWFDEIPPMTYGEAAQCEPTLADELRDRGYVVFGPTNRPRPTRSRRRTHK
;
A
#
# COMPACT_ATOMS: atom_id res chain seq x y z
N MET A 1 -8.11 7.73 -3.59
CA MET A 1 -7.12 6.98 -2.80
C MET A 1 -7.81 5.86 -2.05
N TYR A 2 -7.11 4.79 -1.68
CA TYR A 2 -7.61 3.81 -0.70
C TYR A 2 -6.44 3.15 0.03
N VAL A 3 -6.71 2.74 1.27
CA VAL A 3 -5.76 2.01 2.11
C VAL A 3 -6.43 0.75 2.62
N VAL A 4 -5.73 -0.38 2.53
CA VAL A 4 -6.20 -1.67 3.04
C VAL A 4 -5.32 -2.09 4.21
N ARG A 5 -5.93 -2.44 5.33
CA ARG A 5 -5.25 -3.11 6.44
C ARG A 5 -4.96 -4.56 6.04
N LEU A 6 -3.71 -4.96 6.20
CA LEU A 6 -3.24 -6.30 5.92
C LEU A 6 -2.91 -7.02 7.23
N GLU A 7 -3.19 -8.31 7.27
CA GLU A 7 -2.65 -9.19 8.29
C GLU A 7 -1.18 -9.51 7.97
N HIS A 8 -0.29 -9.41 8.97
CA HIS A 8 1.12 -9.63 8.72
C HIS A 8 1.39 -11.12 8.42
N PRO A 9 1.89 -11.49 7.22
CA PRO A 9 1.97 -12.88 6.77
C PRO A 9 2.83 -13.81 7.63
N ARG A 10 3.82 -13.25 8.34
CA ARG A 10 4.74 -14.02 9.21
C ARG A 10 4.52 -13.83 10.71
N HIS A 11 3.78 -12.80 11.12
CA HIS A 11 3.67 -12.41 12.53
C HIS A 11 2.33 -11.71 12.79
N PRO A 12 1.20 -12.45 12.68
CA PRO A 12 -0.12 -11.89 12.95
C PRO A 12 -0.18 -11.14 14.28
N GLY A 13 -0.80 -9.96 14.30
CA GLY A 13 -1.01 -9.15 15.50
C GLY A 13 0.21 -8.39 16.06
N THR A 14 1.38 -8.49 15.44
CA THR A 14 2.60 -7.82 15.96
C THR A 14 2.90 -6.47 15.33
N ARG A 15 2.44 -6.24 14.10
CA ARG A 15 2.64 -5.00 13.35
C ARG A 15 1.46 -4.77 12.41
N ASP A 16 0.89 -3.57 12.48
CA ASP A 16 -0.06 -3.13 11.47
C ASP A 16 0.65 -3.02 10.11
N CYS A 17 0.07 -3.71 9.14
CA CYS A 17 0.52 -3.68 7.75
C CYS A 17 -0.55 -2.98 6.91
N TYR A 18 -0.13 -2.14 5.98
CA TYR A 18 -1.05 -1.43 5.11
C TYR A 18 -0.66 -1.59 3.64
N TYR A 19 -1.66 -1.61 2.77
CA TYR A 19 -1.48 -1.45 1.34
C TYR A 19 -2.06 -0.10 0.93
N VAL A 20 -1.29 0.72 0.21
CA VAL A 20 -1.75 2.02 -0.31
C VAL A 20 -1.89 1.93 -1.82
N GLY A 21 -3.01 2.43 -2.33
CA GLY A 21 -3.33 2.44 -3.74
C GLY A 21 -4.18 3.63 -4.18
N MET A 22 -4.22 3.89 -5.49
CA MET A 22 -5.25 4.72 -6.11
C MET A 22 -6.25 3.90 -6.93
N THR A 23 -7.47 4.40 -7.07
CA THR A 23 -8.54 3.78 -7.85
C THR A 23 -9.50 4.86 -8.36
N GLY A 24 -10.06 4.64 -9.54
CA GLY A 24 -11.20 5.43 -10.07
C GLY A 24 -12.56 4.80 -9.80
N LEU A 25 -12.59 3.61 -9.19
CA LEU A 25 -13.80 2.96 -8.67
C LEU A 25 -14.00 3.32 -7.19
N LEU A 26 -15.15 2.98 -6.61
CA LEU A 26 -15.31 3.10 -5.16
C LEU A 26 -14.26 2.22 -4.44
N PRO A 27 -13.68 2.69 -3.31
CA PRO A 27 -12.72 1.90 -2.54
C PRO A 27 -13.23 0.50 -2.17
N GLN A 28 -14.52 0.40 -1.82
CA GLN A 28 -15.18 -0.86 -1.50
C GLN A 28 -15.20 -1.82 -2.69
N GLU A 29 -15.69 -1.37 -3.84
CA GLU A 29 -15.71 -2.16 -5.09
C GLU A 29 -14.28 -2.56 -5.48
N ARG A 30 -13.30 -1.67 -5.28
CA ARG A 30 -11.90 -2.00 -5.57
C ARG A 30 -11.39 -3.10 -4.64
N PHE A 31 -11.73 -3.04 -3.36
CA PHE A 31 -11.33 -4.05 -2.39
C PHE A 31 -11.98 -5.41 -2.71
N GLU A 32 -13.26 -5.44 -3.06
CA GLU A 32 -13.95 -6.66 -3.50
C GLU A 32 -13.30 -7.27 -4.75
N ASN A 33 -12.95 -6.44 -5.72
CA ASN A 33 -12.20 -6.88 -6.91
C ASN A 33 -10.85 -7.52 -6.52
N HIS A 34 -10.14 -6.95 -5.52
CA HIS A 34 -8.92 -7.57 -5.02
C HIS A 34 -9.17 -8.94 -4.41
N LYS A 35 -10.19 -9.09 -3.57
CA LYS A 35 -10.55 -10.37 -2.94
C LYS A 35 -11.05 -11.41 -3.96
N ALA A 36 -11.70 -10.96 -5.04
CA ALA A 36 -12.10 -11.80 -6.17
C ALA A 36 -10.95 -12.15 -7.13
N GLY A 37 -9.75 -11.61 -6.92
CA GLY A 37 -8.58 -11.85 -7.78
C GLY A 37 -8.56 -11.05 -9.09
N ILE A 38 -9.46 -10.08 -9.25
CA ILE A 38 -9.63 -9.29 -10.48
C ILE A 38 -8.70 -8.08 -10.42
N LYS A 39 -7.69 -8.03 -11.31
CA LYS A 39 -6.69 -6.93 -11.38
C LYS A 39 -6.13 -6.58 -9.99
N CYS A 40 -5.82 -7.63 -9.22
CA CYS A 40 -5.50 -7.52 -7.81
C CYS A 40 -4.00 -7.42 -7.54
N ALA A 41 -3.66 -6.87 -6.37
CA ALA A 41 -2.35 -7.07 -5.76
C ALA A 41 -2.41 -8.35 -4.91
N GLY A 42 -1.49 -9.29 -5.14
CA GLY A 42 -1.48 -10.57 -4.42
C GLY A 42 -1.49 -10.40 -2.89
N VAL A 43 -0.76 -9.40 -2.38
CA VAL A 43 -0.75 -9.09 -0.93
C VAL A 43 -2.11 -8.67 -0.38
N VAL A 44 -2.92 -7.94 -1.15
CA VAL A 44 -4.27 -7.53 -0.74
C VAL A 44 -5.25 -8.69 -0.84
N ARG A 45 -5.13 -9.51 -1.88
CA ARG A 45 -5.96 -10.71 -2.04
C ARG A 45 -5.74 -11.67 -0.85
N ASP A 46 -4.49 -11.99 -0.59
CA ASP A 46 -4.09 -13.04 0.35
C ASP A 46 -4.13 -12.57 1.81
N PHE A 47 -3.78 -11.30 2.09
CA PHE A 47 -3.65 -10.77 3.45
C PHE A 47 -4.55 -9.58 3.76
N GLY A 48 -5.33 -9.07 2.79
CA GLY A 48 -6.24 -7.94 3.03
C GLY A 48 -7.39 -8.32 3.95
N VAL A 49 -7.52 -7.56 5.03
CA VAL A 49 -8.53 -7.71 6.09
C VAL A 49 -9.70 -6.76 5.85
N GLU A 50 -9.43 -5.45 5.81
CA GLU A 50 -10.45 -4.40 5.71
C GLU A 50 -9.88 -3.11 5.12
N LEU A 51 -10.76 -2.19 4.71
CA LEU A 51 -10.37 -0.84 4.33
C LEU A 51 -10.07 0.00 5.57
N ALA A 52 -8.91 0.64 5.59
CA ALA A 52 -8.48 1.51 6.69
C ALA A 52 -8.87 2.96 6.38
N TYR A 53 -10.17 3.26 6.52
CA TYR A 53 -10.76 4.57 6.21
C TYR A 53 -10.07 5.74 6.94
N GLU A 54 -9.55 5.49 8.15
CA GLU A 54 -8.77 6.47 8.94
C GLU A 54 -7.60 7.12 8.19
N TRP A 55 -7.12 6.50 7.10
CA TRP A 55 -5.98 7.02 6.31
C TRP A 55 -6.36 7.72 5.02
N PHE A 56 -7.59 7.61 4.53
CA PHE A 56 -7.93 8.14 3.20
C PHE A 56 -9.34 8.74 3.08
N ASP A 57 -10.19 8.63 4.10
CA ASP A 57 -11.58 9.13 4.06
C ASP A 57 -11.66 10.65 3.85
N GLU A 58 -10.73 11.39 4.45
CA GLU A 58 -10.64 12.86 4.32
C GLU A 58 -10.00 13.32 2.99
N ILE A 59 -9.48 12.40 2.18
CA ILE A 59 -8.82 12.75 0.92
C ILE A 59 -9.87 12.96 -0.17
N PRO A 60 -10.02 14.17 -0.72
CA PRO A 60 -11.02 14.45 -1.76
C PRO A 60 -10.72 13.65 -3.04
N PRO A 61 -11.73 13.43 -3.89
CA PRO A 61 -11.51 12.91 -5.24
C PRO A 61 -10.51 13.79 -6.00
N MET A 62 -9.50 13.14 -6.58
CA MET A 62 -8.41 13.78 -7.30
C MET A 62 -8.34 13.25 -8.73
N THR A 63 -7.73 14.03 -9.62
CA THR A 63 -7.37 13.53 -10.94
C THR A 63 -6.30 12.43 -10.83
N TYR A 64 -6.13 11.64 -11.88
CA TYR A 64 -5.11 10.59 -11.90
C TYR A 64 -3.70 11.12 -11.61
N GLY A 65 -3.34 12.29 -12.17
CA GLY A 65 -2.01 12.87 -11.99
C GLY A 65 -1.73 13.27 -10.54
N GLU A 66 -2.71 13.89 -9.90
CA GLU A 66 -2.64 14.27 -8.48
C GLU A 66 -2.61 13.02 -7.58
N ALA A 67 -3.46 12.03 -7.86
CA ALA A 67 -3.48 10.78 -7.11
C ALA A 67 -2.16 10.01 -7.21
N ALA A 68 -1.52 9.99 -8.39
CA ALA A 68 -0.22 9.35 -8.60
C ALA A 68 0.92 10.01 -7.80
N GLN A 69 0.81 11.30 -7.48
CA GLN A 69 1.76 12.00 -6.61
C GLN A 69 1.42 11.85 -5.12
N CYS A 70 0.13 11.80 -4.79
CA CYS A 70 -0.36 11.61 -3.43
C CYS A 70 -0.07 10.18 -2.91
N GLU A 71 -0.23 9.16 -3.75
CA GLU A 71 -0.05 7.75 -3.40
C GLU A 71 1.30 7.41 -2.74
N PRO A 72 2.46 7.72 -3.34
CA PRO A 72 3.74 7.44 -2.69
C PRO A 72 3.98 8.30 -1.44
N THR A 73 3.42 9.51 -1.38
CA THR A 73 3.52 10.40 -0.20
C THR A 73 2.79 9.78 0.99
N LEU A 74 1.52 9.40 0.84
CA LEU A 74 0.74 8.73 1.88
C LEU A 74 1.41 7.42 2.32
N ALA A 75 1.91 6.64 1.36
CA ALA A 75 2.60 5.39 1.66
C ALA A 75 3.89 5.62 2.47
N ASP A 76 4.62 6.70 2.21
CA ASP A 76 5.83 7.04 2.95
C ASP A 76 5.54 7.62 4.33
N GLU A 77 4.47 8.41 4.51
CA GLU A 77 4.01 8.89 5.82
C GLU A 77 3.66 7.72 6.75
N LEU A 78 2.94 6.71 6.24
CA LEU A 78 2.62 5.51 7.00
C LEU A 78 3.88 4.71 7.38
N ARG A 79 4.89 4.69 6.51
CA ARG A 79 6.19 4.07 6.83
C ARG A 79 6.95 4.85 7.90
N ASP A 80 6.89 6.18 7.88
CA ASP A 80 7.52 7.03 8.90
C ASP A 80 6.86 6.89 10.27
N ARG A 81 5.56 6.59 10.30
CA ARG A 81 4.83 6.19 11.53
C ARG A 81 5.22 4.81 12.06
N GLY A 82 6.04 4.05 11.31
CA GLY A 82 6.56 2.74 11.74
C GLY A 82 5.75 1.54 11.25
N TYR A 83 4.76 1.75 10.36
CA TYR A 83 3.97 0.65 9.79
C TYR A 83 4.70 -0.05 8.64
N VAL A 84 4.32 -1.30 8.39
CA VAL A 84 4.80 -2.04 7.21
C VAL A 84 3.87 -1.73 6.04
N VAL A 85 4.37 -0.98 5.06
CA VAL A 85 3.52 -0.48 3.96
C VAL A 85 3.93 -1.05 2.62
N PHE A 86 2.95 -1.59 1.89
CA PHE A 86 3.06 -2.05 0.52
C PHE A 86 2.42 -1.01 -0.42
N GLY A 87 3.14 -0.64 -1.48
CA GLY A 87 2.70 0.39 -2.43
C GLY A 87 3.88 1.21 -2.95
N PRO A 88 3.63 2.20 -3.80
CA PRO A 88 4.66 3.12 -4.29
C PRO A 88 5.42 3.81 -3.16
N THR A 89 6.60 4.33 -3.47
CA THR A 89 7.44 5.08 -2.53
C THR A 89 8.22 6.14 -3.29
N ASN A 90 8.36 7.32 -2.69
CA ASN A 90 9.25 8.38 -3.14
C ASN A 90 10.68 8.18 -2.58
N ARG A 91 10.86 7.22 -1.66
CA ARG A 91 12.16 6.93 -1.05
C ARG A 91 13.15 6.41 -2.12
N PRO A 92 14.42 6.84 -2.07
CA PRO A 92 15.43 6.33 -2.97
C PRO A 92 15.58 4.83 -2.76
N ARG A 93 15.61 4.07 -3.87
CA ARG A 93 15.84 2.63 -3.81
C ARG A 93 17.19 2.41 -3.12
N PRO A 94 17.28 1.56 -2.08
CA PRO A 94 18.55 1.30 -1.44
C PRO A 94 19.53 0.82 -2.51
N THR A 95 20.66 1.52 -2.63
CA THR A 95 21.67 1.18 -3.63
C THR A 95 22.15 -0.23 -3.32
N ARG A 96 21.92 -1.15 -4.25
CA ARG A 96 22.46 -2.51 -4.14
C ARG A 96 23.98 -2.36 -4.30
N SER A 97 24.70 -2.23 -3.19
CA SER A 97 26.16 -2.33 -3.20
C SER A 97 26.49 -3.72 -3.75
N ARG A 98 26.94 -3.76 -5.01
CA ARG A 98 27.46 -4.98 -5.63
C ARG A 98 28.66 -5.37 -4.79
N ARG A 99 28.50 -6.33 -3.88
CA ARG A 99 29.64 -7.00 -3.24
C ARG A 99 30.50 -7.59 -4.36
N ARG A 100 31.57 -6.89 -4.75
CA ARG A 100 32.65 -7.46 -5.57
C ARG A 100 33.31 -8.51 -4.69
N THR A 101 32.97 -9.78 -4.89
CA THR A 101 33.81 -10.90 -4.46
C THR A 101 35.15 -10.78 -5.18
N HIS A 102 36.20 -10.37 -4.46
CA HIS A 102 37.57 -10.62 -4.88
C HIS A 102 37.91 -12.08 -4.55
N LYS A 103 38.48 -12.77 -5.53
CA LYS A 103 39.00 -14.13 -5.47
C LYS A 103 40.52 -14.05 -5.38
#